data_AF-A0A0L1IQP9-F1
#
_entry.id   AF-A0A0L1IQP9-F1
#
_cell.length_a   1.000
_cell.length_b   1.000
_cell.length_c   1.000
_cell.angle_alpha   90.00
_cell.angle_beta   90.00
_cell.angle_gamma   90.00
#
_symmetry.space_group_name_H-M   'P 1'
#
loop_
_entity.id
_entity.type
_entity.pdbx_description
1 polymer ?
#
loop_
_entity_poly.entity_id
_entity_poly.type
_entity_poly.pdbx_seq_one_letter_code
_entity_poly.pdbx_strand_id
1 'polypeptide(L)'
;MSLDIIPNWLRIILLISSVASFLPQLQRIWYTKQFTGLSLSYVLCNLMSATEQFTLLFFLLVNKTEDADVIQKTTGDWINLAQLAALLISTTFSLGLYYPSDQHSRERKISSSIMYTMLLLVSIVPVVADAIDYYLLSAGEDAAYRDFGLDIFGGYHFGYIHPAMTLVGIYAWFPQNHELRSRAQLHSLSQTGLAVQAVIFAFVAISWTMRMNLYDSNLPDLPFWATIPEWFIYVWWAAVDNILFALVQTSLYLKIRRHEQFSTDQETQPLLAESASESEE
;
A
#
# COMPACT_ATOMS: atom_id res chain seq x y z
N MET A 1 26.54 12.50 10.14
CA MET A 1 27.08 11.84 8.92
C MET A 1 25.90 11.61 8.01
N SER A 2 25.73 12.44 6.98
CA SER A 2 24.61 12.38 6.05
C SER A 2 24.57 11.00 5.40
N LEU A 3 23.44 10.32 5.54
CA LEU A 3 23.18 9.04 4.91
C LEU A 3 21.87 9.14 4.14
N ASP A 4 21.72 10.15 3.28
CA ASP A 4 20.94 9.93 2.05
C ASP A 4 21.74 8.99 1.14
N ILE A 5 21.80 7.72 1.55
CA ILE A 5 22.58 6.67 0.87
C ILE A 5 21.93 6.29 -0.45
N ILE A 6 20.63 6.56 -0.60
CA ILE A 6 19.82 6.05 -1.70
C ILE A 6 19.80 7.07 -2.84
N PRO A 7 20.60 6.85 -3.89
CA PRO A 7 20.69 7.79 -5.00
C PRO A 7 19.37 7.84 -5.78
N ASN A 8 19.08 8.99 -6.39
CA ASN A 8 17.85 9.21 -7.16
C ASN A 8 17.60 8.14 -8.24
N TRP A 9 18.65 7.62 -8.89
CA TRP A 9 18.49 6.56 -9.90
C TRP A 9 17.88 5.28 -9.29
N LEU A 10 18.25 4.94 -8.05
CA LEU A 10 17.69 3.78 -7.36
C LEU A 10 16.23 4.03 -6.96
N ARG A 11 15.91 5.26 -6.51
CA ARG A 11 14.51 5.68 -6.24
C ARG A 11 13.65 5.56 -7.50
N ILE A 12 14.16 5.97 -8.66
CA ILE A 12 13.48 5.84 -9.96
C ILE A 12 13.28 4.38 -10.34
N ILE A 13 14.29 3.53 -10.19
CA ILE A 13 14.14 2.08 -10.46
C ILE A 13 13.07 1.49 -9.56
N LEU A 14 13.11 1.77 -8.25
CA LEU A 14 12.12 1.27 -7.30
C LEU A 14 10.71 1.78 -7.62
N LEU A 15 10.55 3.04 -8.02
CA LEU A 15 9.29 3.59 -8.53
C LEU A 15 8.78 2.80 -9.73
N ILE A 16 9.59 2.65 -10.78
CA ILE A 16 9.22 1.93 -12.00
C ILE A 16 8.88 0.47 -11.68
N SER A 17 9.67 -0.19 -10.82
CA SER A 17 9.42 -1.56 -10.40
C SER A 17 8.15 -1.68 -9.55
N SER A 18 7.88 -0.74 -8.65
CA SER A 18 6.63 -0.68 -7.89
C SER A 18 5.45 -0.59 -8.84
N VAL A 19 5.50 0.29 -9.83
CA VAL A 19 4.46 0.44 -10.87
C VAL A 19 4.33 -0.85 -11.69
N ALA A 20 5.43 -1.37 -12.22
CA ALA A 20 5.46 -2.56 -13.05
C ALA A 20 4.92 -3.81 -12.32
N SER A 21 5.09 -3.89 -11.00
CA SER A 21 4.65 -5.03 -10.19
C SER A 21 3.15 -5.28 -10.23
N PHE A 22 2.32 -4.25 -10.49
CA PHE A 22 0.87 -4.39 -10.62
C PHE A 22 0.41 -4.72 -12.05
N LEU A 23 1.27 -4.61 -13.06
CA LEU A 23 0.91 -4.84 -14.46
C LEU A 23 0.36 -6.25 -14.72
N PRO A 24 0.91 -7.35 -14.18
CA PRO A 24 0.37 -8.68 -14.41
C PRO A 24 -1.08 -8.81 -13.94
N GLN A 25 -1.41 -8.21 -12.79
CA GLN A 25 -2.76 -8.19 -12.23
C GLN A 25 -3.70 -7.35 -13.10
N LEU A 26 -3.25 -6.17 -13.51
CA LEU A 26 -4.02 -5.23 -14.31
C LEU A 26 -4.32 -5.78 -15.71
N GLN A 27 -3.31 -6.34 -16.37
CA GLN A 27 -3.46 -7.00 -17.66
C GLN A 27 -4.49 -8.13 -17.58
N ARG A 28 -4.43 -8.95 -16.53
CA ARG A 28 -5.37 -10.07 -16.36
C ARG A 28 -6.81 -9.58 -16.24
N ILE A 29 -7.08 -8.59 -15.39
CA ILE A 29 -8.41 -7.96 -15.27
C ILE A 29 -8.84 -7.32 -16.60
N TRP A 30 -7.91 -6.66 -17.29
CA TRP A 30 -8.20 -5.99 -18.55
C TRP A 30 -8.55 -6.96 -19.67
N TYR A 31 -7.90 -8.12 -19.74
CA TYR A 31 -8.18 -9.14 -20.75
C TYR A 31 -9.43 -9.95 -20.44
N THR A 32 -9.64 -10.35 -19.18
CA THR A 32 -10.81 -11.14 -18.80
C THR A 32 -12.09 -10.31 -18.69
N LYS A 33 -11.96 -8.98 -18.51
CA LYS A 33 -13.08 -8.05 -18.24
C LYS A 33 -13.92 -8.48 -17.05
N GLN A 34 -13.31 -9.20 -16.11
CA GLN A 34 -13.95 -9.73 -14.90
C GLN A 34 -13.05 -9.46 -13.69
N PHE A 35 -13.67 -9.13 -12.56
CA PHE A 35 -12.97 -8.91 -11.28
C PHE A 35 -13.05 -10.13 -10.34
N THR A 36 -13.39 -11.28 -10.91
CA THR A 36 -13.66 -12.53 -10.20
C THR A 36 -12.38 -13.13 -9.61
N GLY A 37 -12.32 -13.37 -8.30
CA GLY A 37 -11.14 -13.92 -7.60
C GLY A 37 -10.21 -12.88 -6.96
N LEU A 38 -10.51 -11.59 -7.11
CA LEU A 38 -9.88 -10.50 -6.37
C LEU A 38 -10.94 -9.85 -5.48
N SER A 39 -10.70 -9.78 -4.18
CA SER A 39 -11.66 -9.18 -3.25
C SER A 39 -11.62 -7.66 -3.38
N LEU A 40 -12.79 -7.03 -3.55
CA LEU A 40 -12.89 -5.57 -3.57
C LEU A 40 -12.45 -4.95 -2.23
N SER A 41 -12.79 -5.60 -1.11
CA SER A 41 -12.38 -5.15 0.22
C SER A 41 -10.87 -5.24 0.41
N TYR A 42 -10.20 -6.26 -0.13
CA TYR A 42 -8.74 -6.34 -0.14
C TYR A 42 -8.11 -5.17 -0.89
N VAL A 43 -8.60 -4.86 -2.09
CA VAL A 43 -8.08 -3.74 -2.89
C VAL A 43 -8.35 -2.41 -2.19
N LEU A 44 -9.54 -2.24 -1.61
CA LEU A 44 -9.90 -1.06 -0.82
C LEU A 44 -8.95 -0.86 0.36
N CYS A 45 -8.68 -1.90 1.16
CA CYS A 45 -7.80 -1.81 2.33
C CYS A 45 -6.39 -1.37 1.93
N ASN A 46 -5.83 -1.97 0.88
CA ASN A 46 -4.51 -1.57 0.38
C ASN A 46 -4.51 -0.14 -0.19
N LEU A 47 -5.60 0.26 -0.86
CA LEU A 47 -5.76 1.61 -1.37
C LEU A 47 -5.82 2.64 -0.24
N MET A 48 -6.53 2.32 0.85
CA MET A 48 -6.62 3.16 2.04
C MET A 48 -5.25 3.35 2.70
N SER A 49 -4.51 2.27 2.93
CA SER A 49 -3.14 2.34 3.48
C SER A 49 -2.20 3.15 2.58
N ALA A 50 -2.22 2.92 1.26
CA ALA A 50 -1.40 3.68 0.32
C ALA A 50 -1.77 5.18 0.28
N THR A 51 -3.07 5.49 0.36
CA THR A 51 -3.57 6.88 0.40
C THR A 51 -3.09 7.60 1.67
N GLU A 52 -3.07 6.90 2.80
CA GLU A 52 -2.57 7.47 4.06
C GLU A 52 -1.07 7.73 4.01
N GLN A 53 -0.27 6.78 3.52
CA GLN A 53 1.18 6.99 3.32
C GLN A 53 1.46 8.18 2.37
N PHE A 54 0.69 8.30 1.29
CA PHE A 54 0.78 9.45 0.40
C PHE A 54 0.41 10.75 1.14
N THR A 55 -0.65 10.75 1.94
CA THR A 55 -1.11 11.93 2.69
C THR A 55 -0.03 12.41 3.66
N LEU A 56 0.57 11.50 4.42
CA LEU A 56 1.65 11.82 5.37
C LEU A 56 2.88 12.39 4.65
N LEU A 57 3.33 11.75 3.57
CA LEU A 57 4.48 12.25 2.83
C LEU A 57 4.20 13.61 2.19
N PHE A 58 3.01 13.77 1.60
CA PHE A 58 2.61 15.04 0.99
C PHE A 58 2.56 16.14 2.04
N PHE A 59 1.92 15.88 3.20
CA PHE A 59 1.87 16.77 4.34
C PHE A 59 3.26 17.23 4.76
N LEU A 60 4.20 16.29 4.95
CA LEU A 60 5.57 16.60 5.35
C LEU A 60 6.33 17.38 4.27
N LEU A 61 6.04 17.16 2.98
CA LEU A 61 6.70 17.87 1.88
C LEU A 61 6.19 19.30 1.69
N VAL A 62 4.89 19.51 1.78
CA VAL A 62 4.30 20.83 1.48
C VAL A 62 4.38 21.77 2.67
N ASN A 63 4.33 21.26 3.89
CA ASN A 63 4.33 22.05 5.10
C ASN A 63 5.74 22.30 5.64
N LYS A 64 5.87 23.35 6.46
CA LYS A 64 7.06 23.58 7.28
C LYS A 64 6.72 23.04 8.66
N THR A 65 7.15 21.82 8.97
CA THR A 65 7.15 21.33 10.35
C THR A 65 8.39 21.88 11.06
N GLU A 66 8.35 22.03 12.38
CA GLU A 66 9.51 22.53 13.16
C GLU A 66 10.79 21.72 12.89
N ASP A 67 10.64 20.47 12.42
CA ASP A 67 11.71 19.55 12.02
C ASP A 67 12.00 19.56 10.50
N ALA A 68 11.90 20.72 9.85
CA ALA A 68 12.09 20.88 8.40
C ALA A 68 13.45 20.39 7.87
N ASP A 69 14.42 20.10 8.74
CA ASP A 69 15.73 19.56 8.39
C ASP A 69 15.71 18.04 8.06
N VAL A 70 14.65 17.32 8.45
CA VAL A 70 14.54 15.85 8.26
C VAL A 70 14.11 15.48 6.83
N ILE A 71 13.28 16.32 6.18
CA ILE A 71 12.90 16.18 4.77
C ILE A 71 13.37 17.43 4.02
N GLN A 72 14.54 17.32 3.39
CA GLN A 72 15.23 18.40 2.68
C GLN A 72 14.52 18.84 1.38
N LYS A 73 13.26 18.43 1.17
CA LYS A 73 12.40 18.68 0.00
C LYS A 73 13.15 18.46 -1.31
N THR A 74 13.97 17.40 -1.35
CA THR A 74 14.86 17.11 -2.47
C THR A 74 14.06 16.58 -3.67
N THR A 75 14.66 16.58 -4.86
CA THR A 75 14.10 15.87 -6.02
C THR A 75 13.77 14.41 -5.69
N GLY A 76 14.58 13.78 -4.84
CA GLY A 76 14.36 12.41 -4.39
C GLY A 76 13.07 12.24 -3.60
N ASP A 77 12.63 13.24 -2.85
CA ASP A 77 11.43 13.12 -2.00
C ASP A 77 10.15 13.28 -2.80
N TRP A 78 10.19 14.09 -3.86
CA TRP A 78 9.13 14.13 -4.87
C TRP A 78 9.01 12.81 -5.65
N ILE A 79 10.14 12.13 -5.92
CA ILE A 79 10.13 10.78 -6.51
C ILE A 79 9.50 9.79 -5.53
N ASN A 80 9.80 9.89 -4.23
CA ASN A 80 9.16 9.06 -3.20
C ASN A 80 7.64 9.30 -3.14
N LEU A 81 7.20 10.55 -3.26
CA LEU A 81 5.79 10.90 -3.34
C LEU A 81 5.12 10.29 -4.58
N ALA A 82 5.76 10.35 -5.73
CA ALA A 82 5.28 9.69 -6.94
C ALA A 82 5.21 8.15 -6.76
N GLN A 83 6.10 7.56 -5.95
CA GLN A 83 6.10 6.14 -5.65
C GLN A 83 4.93 5.73 -4.75
N LEU A 84 4.54 6.60 -3.81
CA LEU A 84 3.37 6.40 -2.95
C LEU A 84 2.06 6.81 -3.63
N ALA A 85 2.13 7.52 -4.76
CA ALA A 85 0.93 7.85 -5.52
C ALA A 85 0.25 6.53 -5.92
N ALA A 86 -0.93 6.30 -5.33
CA ALA A 86 -1.64 5.02 -5.42
C ALA A 86 -2.21 4.71 -6.81
N LEU A 87 -1.71 5.34 -7.89
CA LEU A 87 -2.27 5.38 -9.24
C LEU A 87 -2.73 3.99 -9.76
N LEU A 88 -1.94 2.94 -9.54
CA LEU A 88 -2.28 1.60 -10.03
C LEU A 88 -3.20 0.81 -9.11
N ILE A 89 -3.13 1.03 -7.79
CA ILE A 89 -4.07 0.45 -6.85
C ILE A 89 -5.44 1.13 -7.02
N SER A 90 -5.46 2.46 -7.19
CA SER A 90 -6.65 3.24 -7.55
C SER A 90 -7.25 2.75 -8.87
N THR A 91 -6.42 2.51 -9.89
CA THR A 91 -6.90 1.94 -11.16
C THR A 91 -7.53 0.56 -10.94
N THR A 92 -6.88 -0.33 -10.18
CA THR A 92 -7.42 -1.65 -9.87
C THR A 92 -8.74 -1.56 -9.12
N PHE A 93 -8.86 -0.63 -8.17
CA PHE A 93 -10.08 -0.37 -7.43
C PHE A 93 -11.21 0.13 -8.34
N SER A 94 -10.93 1.12 -9.21
CA SER A 94 -11.89 1.61 -10.21
C SER A 94 -12.36 0.50 -11.14
N LEU A 95 -11.46 -0.38 -11.57
CA LEU A 95 -11.84 -1.55 -12.37
C LEU A 95 -12.69 -2.55 -11.57
N GLY A 96 -12.46 -2.71 -10.27
CA GLY A 96 -13.30 -3.52 -9.39
C GLY A 96 -14.70 -2.96 -9.17
N LEU A 97 -14.84 -1.63 -9.18
CA LEU A 97 -16.15 -0.97 -9.18
C LEU A 97 -16.84 -1.14 -10.54
N TYR A 98 -16.11 -1.01 -11.65
CA TYR A 98 -16.65 -1.04 -13.00
C TYR A 98 -17.01 -2.45 -13.49
N TYR A 99 -16.09 -3.41 -13.44
CA TYR A 99 -16.28 -4.75 -13.99
C TYR A 99 -17.18 -5.64 -13.12
N PRO A 100 -17.93 -6.57 -13.72
CA PRO A 100 -18.76 -7.51 -12.98
C PRO A 100 -17.91 -8.47 -12.13
N SER A 101 -18.50 -8.94 -11.04
CA SER A 101 -17.98 -10.01 -10.18
C SER A 101 -19.14 -10.66 -9.47
N ASP A 102 -19.16 -12.00 -9.41
CA ASP A 102 -20.28 -12.78 -8.90
C ASP A 102 -20.56 -12.56 -7.40
N GLN A 103 -19.58 -12.08 -6.63
CA GLN A 103 -19.70 -11.83 -5.19
C GLN A 103 -19.79 -10.35 -4.81
N HIS A 104 -19.60 -9.44 -5.78
CA HIS A 104 -19.65 -8.00 -5.53
C HIS A 104 -21.04 -7.48 -5.89
N SER A 105 -21.95 -7.58 -4.92
CA SER A 105 -23.23 -6.90 -5.01
C SER A 105 -23.05 -5.40 -5.23
N ARG A 106 -24.01 -4.78 -5.90
CA ARG A 106 -24.02 -3.32 -6.12
C ARG A 106 -23.87 -2.55 -4.80
N GLU A 107 -24.49 -3.05 -3.73
CA GLU A 107 -24.40 -2.47 -2.39
C GLU A 107 -22.97 -2.50 -1.83
N ARG A 108 -22.25 -3.62 -1.97
CA ARG A 108 -20.84 -3.71 -1.56
C ARG A 108 -19.94 -2.73 -2.31
N LYS A 109 -20.19 -2.54 -3.61
CA LYS A 109 -19.47 -1.57 -4.44
C LYS A 109 -19.74 -0.14 -3.99
N ILE A 110 -21.01 0.21 -3.74
CA ILE A 110 -21.41 1.53 -3.25
C ILE A 110 -20.80 1.78 -1.87
N SER A 111 -20.91 0.83 -0.94
CA SER A 111 -20.32 0.92 0.39
C SER A 111 -18.80 1.14 0.33
N SER A 112 -18.09 0.36 -0.49
CA SER A 112 -16.64 0.52 -0.70
C SER A 112 -16.28 1.90 -1.25
N SER A 113 -17.07 2.40 -2.21
CA SER A 113 -16.88 3.74 -2.78
C SER A 113 -17.12 4.85 -1.75
N ILE A 114 -18.15 4.72 -0.91
CA ILE A 114 -18.45 5.69 0.16
C ILE A 114 -17.30 5.69 1.18
N MET A 115 -16.87 4.52 1.63
CA MET A 115 -15.75 4.41 2.58
C MET A 115 -14.47 5.07 2.04
N TYR A 116 -14.13 4.82 0.77
CA TYR A 116 -12.96 5.45 0.17
C TYR A 116 -13.12 6.97 0.01
N THR A 117 -14.31 7.43 -0.38
CA THR A 117 -14.61 8.86 -0.51
C THR A 117 -14.47 9.57 0.84
N MET A 118 -14.96 8.96 1.93
CA MET A 118 -14.80 9.51 3.28
C MET A 118 -13.34 9.61 3.68
N LEU A 119 -12.52 8.61 3.35
CA LEU A 119 -11.07 8.69 3.60
C LEU A 119 -10.44 9.85 2.82
N LEU A 120 -10.78 10.03 1.54
CA LEU A 120 -10.23 11.13 0.75
C LEU A 120 -10.60 12.50 1.34
N LEU A 121 -11.83 12.65 1.83
CA LEU A 121 -12.31 13.88 2.46
C LEU A 121 -11.63 14.19 3.79
N VAL A 122 -11.20 13.17 4.54
CA VAL A 122 -10.51 13.34 5.83
C VAL A 122 -9.01 13.48 5.65
N SER A 123 -8.39 12.74 4.72
CA SER A 123 -6.94 12.70 4.52
C SER A 123 -6.46 13.69 3.45
N ILE A 124 -6.87 13.51 2.19
CA ILE A 124 -6.26 14.19 1.04
C ILE A 124 -6.79 15.61 0.87
N VAL A 125 -8.11 15.81 0.98
CA VAL A 125 -8.72 17.12 0.72
C VAL A 125 -8.18 18.21 1.65
N PRO A 126 -8.05 18.00 2.98
CA PRO A 126 -7.54 19.04 3.88
C PRO A 126 -6.10 19.44 3.56
N VAL A 127 -5.20 18.47 3.33
CA VAL A 127 -3.79 18.77 3.05
C VAL A 127 -3.57 19.43 1.69
N VAL A 128 -4.35 19.05 0.67
CA VAL A 128 -4.28 19.69 -0.65
C VAL A 128 -4.89 21.09 -0.61
N ALA A 129 -6.00 21.28 0.12
CA ALA A 129 -6.60 22.59 0.30
C ALA A 129 -5.65 23.55 1.02
N ASP A 130 -4.99 23.11 2.11
CA ASP A 130 -3.96 23.91 2.79
C ASP A 130 -2.79 24.27 1.86
N ALA A 131 -2.27 23.28 1.11
CA ALA A 131 -1.17 23.55 0.17
C ALA A 131 -1.58 24.56 -0.92
N ILE A 132 -2.79 24.47 -1.46
CA ILE A 132 -3.32 25.44 -2.43
C ILE A 132 -3.43 26.82 -1.80
N ASP A 133 -4.02 26.91 -0.61
CA ASP A 133 -4.20 28.19 0.09
C ASP A 133 -2.85 28.87 0.36
N TYR A 134 -1.89 28.11 0.91
CA TYR A 134 -0.55 28.59 1.26
C TYR A 134 0.29 29.03 0.05
N TYR A 135 0.31 28.25 -1.03
CA TYR A 135 1.17 28.54 -2.18
C TYR A 135 0.54 29.45 -3.24
N LEU A 136 -0.81 29.48 -3.34
CA LEU A 136 -1.50 30.14 -4.46
C LEU A 136 -2.40 31.30 -4.05
N LEU A 137 -3.00 31.28 -2.86
CA LEU A 137 -4.05 32.24 -2.49
C LEU A 137 -3.62 33.26 -1.44
N SER A 138 -2.92 32.85 -0.39
CA SER A 138 -2.64 33.70 0.77
C SER A 138 -1.15 33.72 1.13
N ALA A 139 -0.52 34.87 0.92
CA ALA A 139 0.86 35.12 1.35
C ALA A 139 0.90 35.57 2.83
N GLY A 140 0.56 34.65 3.74
CA GLY A 140 1.07 34.69 5.12
C GLY A 140 0.35 35.59 6.14
N GLU A 141 -0.95 35.87 6.01
CA GLU A 141 -1.64 36.73 6.99
C GLU A 141 -1.99 36.05 8.34
N ASP A 142 -1.98 34.71 8.47
CA ASP A 142 -2.32 34.02 9.74
C ASP A 142 -1.49 32.74 10.00
N ALA A 143 -0.17 32.86 10.06
CA ALA A 143 0.74 31.73 10.27
C ALA A 143 0.40 30.90 11.53
N ALA A 144 0.10 31.55 12.67
CA ALA A 144 -0.17 30.85 13.93
C ALA A 144 -1.46 30.00 13.90
N TYR A 145 -2.51 30.46 13.22
CA TYR A 145 -3.75 29.69 13.08
C TYR A 145 -3.56 28.49 12.16
N ARG A 146 -2.80 28.69 11.08
CA ARG A 146 -2.42 27.61 10.16
C ARG A 146 -1.59 26.56 10.86
N ASP A 147 -0.55 26.95 11.61
CA ASP A 147 0.33 26.02 12.33
C ASP A 147 -0.47 25.18 13.34
N PHE A 148 -1.40 25.79 14.08
CA PHE A 148 -2.32 25.05 14.96
C PHE A 148 -3.18 24.01 14.22
N GLY A 149 -3.70 24.36 13.04
CA GLY A 149 -4.45 23.44 12.19
C GLY A 149 -3.61 22.27 11.68
N LEU A 150 -2.35 22.56 11.29
CA LEU A 150 -1.38 21.56 10.86
C LEU A 150 -0.99 20.62 12.00
N ASP A 151 -0.82 21.13 13.21
CA ASP A 151 -0.52 20.33 14.40
C ASP A 151 -1.66 19.37 14.75
N ILE A 152 -2.91 19.85 14.70
CA ILE A 152 -4.08 18.99 14.90
C ILE A 152 -4.14 17.90 13.82
N PHE A 153 -3.97 18.29 12.55
CA PHE A 153 -4.02 17.35 11.44
C PHE A 153 -2.91 16.30 11.55
N GLY A 154 -1.65 16.74 11.68
CA GLY A 154 -0.50 15.87 11.84
C GLY A 154 -0.64 14.97 13.06
N GLY A 155 -0.95 15.53 14.23
CA GLY A 155 -1.14 14.78 15.47
C GLY A 155 -2.22 13.71 15.35
N TYR A 156 -3.35 14.02 14.71
CA TYR A 156 -4.44 13.05 14.52
C TYR A 156 -4.07 11.95 13.52
N HIS A 157 -3.40 12.32 12.42
CA HIS A 157 -2.99 11.37 11.38
C HIS A 157 -1.89 10.42 11.87
N PHE A 158 -0.79 10.96 12.42
CA PHE A 158 0.30 10.14 12.96
C PHE A 158 -0.13 9.34 14.20
N GLY A 159 -0.95 9.92 15.08
CA GLY A 159 -1.34 9.30 16.34
C GLY A 159 -2.43 8.24 16.22
N TYR A 160 -3.38 8.39 15.28
CA TYR A 160 -4.58 7.55 15.23
C TYR A 160 -4.87 6.96 13.86
N ILE A 161 -4.94 7.80 12.81
CA ILE A 161 -5.37 7.31 11.48
C ILE A 161 -4.33 6.36 10.93
N HIS A 162 -3.05 6.71 10.94
CA HIS A 162 -2.00 5.89 10.35
C HIS A 162 -1.90 4.50 11.03
N PRO A 163 -1.81 4.37 12.37
CA PRO A 163 -1.85 3.06 13.01
C PRO A 163 -3.11 2.24 12.64
N ALA A 164 -4.26 2.89 12.53
CA ALA A 164 -5.48 2.21 12.07
C ALA A 164 -5.36 1.73 10.62
N MET A 165 -4.75 2.52 9.73
CA MET A 165 -4.52 2.16 8.33
C MET A 165 -3.50 1.03 8.17
N THR A 166 -2.48 0.96 9.03
CA THR A 166 -1.58 -0.19 9.12
C THR A 166 -2.34 -1.47 9.48
N LEU A 167 -3.24 -1.39 10.48
CA LEU A 167 -4.11 -2.52 10.84
C LEU A 167 -5.07 -2.91 9.70
N VAL A 168 -5.60 -1.93 8.97
CA VAL A 168 -6.40 -2.16 7.76
C VAL A 168 -5.58 -2.87 6.68
N GLY A 169 -4.31 -2.50 6.50
CA GLY A 169 -3.37 -3.18 5.60
C GLY A 169 -3.17 -4.65 5.96
N ILE A 170 -3.00 -4.96 7.25
CA ILE A 170 -2.95 -6.34 7.75
C ILE A 170 -4.28 -7.05 7.52
N TYR A 171 -5.39 -6.38 7.82
CA TYR A 171 -6.73 -6.92 7.67
C TYR A 171 -7.04 -7.30 6.22
N ALA A 172 -6.45 -6.63 5.22
CA ALA A 172 -6.62 -6.90 3.79
C ALA A 172 -6.43 -8.38 3.44
N TRP A 173 -5.58 -9.10 4.18
CA TRP A 173 -5.38 -10.53 3.99
C TRP A 173 -6.67 -11.35 4.13
N PHE A 174 -7.50 -11.08 5.14
CA PHE A 174 -8.69 -11.87 5.44
C PHE A 174 -9.72 -11.93 4.30
N PRO A 175 -10.19 -10.79 3.73
CA PRO A 175 -11.16 -10.82 2.66
C PRO A 175 -10.58 -11.45 1.38
N GLN A 176 -9.29 -11.27 1.07
CA GLN A 176 -8.66 -11.97 -0.06
C GLN A 176 -8.52 -13.47 0.20
N ASN A 177 -8.14 -13.85 1.41
CA ASN A 177 -8.02 -15.24 1.83
C ASN A 177 -9.38 -15.96 1.80
N HIS A 178 -10.46 -15.27 2.16
CA HIS A 178 -11.84 -15.76 2.03
C HIS A 178 -12.22 -15.97 0.57
N GLU A 179 -11.99 -14.97 -0.30
CA GLU A 179 -12.24 -15.09 -1.74
C GLU A 179 -11.53 -16.32 -2.32
N LEU A 180 -10.26 -16.53 -1.96
CA LEU A 180 -9.45 -17.67 -2.36
C LEU A 180 -9.98 -19.03 -1.88
N ARG A 181 -10.64 -19.11 -0.72
CA ARG A 181 -11.25 -20.37 -0.25
C ARG A 181 -12.56 -20.68 -0.96
N SER A 182 -13.30 -19.64 -1.32
CA SER A 182 -14.63 -19.78 -1.90
C SER A 182 -14.65 -20.18 -3.37
N ARG A 183 -13.49 -20.22 -4.06
CA ARG A 183 -13.42 -20.48 -5.51
C ARG A 183 -12.38 -21.53 -5.87
N ALA A 184 -12.79 -22.46 -6.73
CA ALA A 184 -11.91 -23.46 -7.33
C ALA A 184 -11.02 -22.89 -8.47
N GLN A 185 -11.38 -21.74 -9.06
CA GLN A 185 -10.64 -21.15 -10.18
C GLN A 185 -10.20 -19.70 -9.92
N LEU A 186 -8.88 -19.49 -9.83
CA LEU A 186 -8.23 -18.19 -9.61
C LEU A 186 -8.14 -17.36 -10.90
N HIS A 187 -9.28 -16.88 -11.42
CA HIS A 187 -9.32 -16.25 -12.74
C HIS A 187 -8.65 -14.88 -12.84
N SER A 188 -8.67 -14.03 -11.80
CA SER A 188 -8.10 -12.69 -11.87
C SER A 188 -6.83 -12.50 -11.05
N LEU A 189 -6.60 -13.25 -9.97
CA LEU A 189 -5.46 -13.03 -9.08
C LEU A 189 -4.15 -13.57 -9.70
N SER A 190 -3.17 -12.71 -9.96
CA SER A 190 -1.90 -13.06 -10.57
C SER A 190 -0.89 -13.53 -9.53
N GLN A 191 -0.56 -14.82 -9.53
CA GLN A 191 0.47 -15.41 -8.68
C GLN A 191 1.85 -14.73 -8.91
N THR A 192 2.21 -14.50 -10.18
CA THR A 192 3.41 -13.75 -10.56
C THR A 192 3.36 -12.32 -10.04
N GLY A 193 2.21 -11.66 -10.14
CA GLY A 193 2.01 -10.31 -9.59
C GLY A 193 2.28 -10.25 -8.09
N LEU A 194 1.70 -11.18 -7.32
CA LEU A 194 1.93 -11.27 -5.87
C LEU A 194 3.41 -11.49 -5.51
N ALA A 195 4.10 -12.39 -6.22
CA ALA A 195 5.51 -12.66 -5.97
C ALA A 195 6.39 -11.44 -6.27
N VAL A 196 6.15 -10.77 -7.39
CA VAL A 196 6.91 -9.55 -7.77
C VAL A 196 6.61 -8.43 -6.79
N GLN A 197 5.34 -8.21 -6.43
CA GLN A 197 4.95 -7.20 -5.43
C GLN A 197 5.62 -7.46 -4.08
N ALA A 198 5.64 -8.71 -3.59
CA ALA A 198 6.30 -9.05 -2.34
C ALA A 198 7.78 -8.65 -2.33
N VAL A 199 8.52 -9.02 -3.39
CA VAL A 199 9.95 -8.73 -3.50
C VAL A 199 10.19 -7.23 -3.61
N ILE A 200 9.48 -6.54 -4.50
CA ILE A 200 9.69 -5.11 -4.73
C ILE A 200 9.35 -4.31 -3.47
N PHE A 201 8.20 -4.55 -2.84
CA PHE A 201 7.80 -3.80 -1.65
C PHE A 201 8.67 -4.08 -0.42
N ALA A 202 9.30 -5.27 -0.34
CA ALA A 202 10.35 -5.52 0.65
C ALA A 202 11.59 -4.64 0.41
N PHE A 203 12.05 -4.50 -0.85
CA PHE A 203 13.14 -3.57 -1.17
C PHE A 203 12.76 -2.11 -0.93
N VAL A 204 11.51 -1.72 -1.22
CA VAL A 204 11.00 -0.38 -0.91
C VAL A 204 11.06 -0.12 0.59
N ALA A 205 10.57 -1.05 1.41
CA ALA A 205 10.63 -0.95 2.87
C ALA A 205 12.06 -0.77 3.39
N ILE A 206 13.00 -1.61 2.92
CA ILE A 206 14.43 -1.50 3.28
C ILE A 206 14.98 -0.14 2.84
N SER A 207 14.65 0.31 1.64
CA SER A 207 15.16 1.60 1.16
C SER A 207 14.63 2.78 1.99
N TRP A 208 13.39 2.71 2.49
CA TRP A 208 12.82 3.77 3.34
C TRP A 208 13.59 3.97 4.64
N THR A 209 14.15 2.90 5.23
CA THR A 209 14.99 3.02 6.43
C THR A 209 16.31 3.73 6.17
N MET A 210 16.72 3.85 4.90
CA MET A 210 17.97 4.46 4.46
C MET A 210 17.78 5.81 3.72
N ARG A 211 16.53 6.26 3.53
CA ARG A 211 16.22 7.49 2.77
C ARG A 211 16.16 8.76 3.63
N MET A 212 15.97 8.62 4.94
CA MET A 212 15.71 9.75 5.83
C MET A 212 16.98 10.16 6.56
N ASN A 213 17.30 11.46 6.50
CA ASN A 213 18.51 12.03 7.08
C ASN A 213 18.28 12.37 8.57
N LEU A 214 17.96 11.35 9.37
CA LEU A 214 17.69 11.49 10.81
C LEU A 214 18.92 11.96 11.64
N TYR A 215 20.09 12.06 11.01
CA TYR A 215 21.39 12.36 11.66
C TYR A 215 21.96 13.75 11.32
N ASP A 216 21.20 14.60 10.62
CA ASP A 216 21.60 15.99 10.32
C ASP A 216 20.99 17.02 11.31
N SER A 217 20.10 16.58 12.21
CA SER A 217 19.70 17.38 13.36
C SER A 217 20.87 17.47 14.36
N ASN A 218 20.90 18.50 15.20
CA ASN A 218 21.91 18.71 16.26
C ASN A 218 21.91 17.62 17.37
N LEU A 219 21.48 16.39 17.05
CA LEU A 219 21.41 15.19 17.88
C LEU A 219 22.63 14.22 17.81
N PRO A 220 23.85 14.57 17.31
CA PRO A 220 24.88 13.56 17.07
C PRO A 220 25.44 12.87 18.33
N ASP A 221 25.11 13.33 19.53
CA ASP A 221 25.58 12.77 20.80
C ASP A 221 24.54 11.96 21.59
N LEU A 222 23.33 11.75 21.04
CA LEU A 222 22.28 11.02 21.74
C LEU A 222 22.33 9.50 21.47
N PRO A 223 22.07 8.65 22.48
CA PRO A 223 22.03 7.20 22.31
C PRO A 223 20.93 6.80 21.32
N PHE A 224 21.12 5.72 20.57
CA PHE A 224 20.17 5.22 19.55
C PHE A 224 18.71 5.22 20.02
N TRP A 225 18.43 4.84 21.26
CA TRP A 225 17.08 4.84 21.83
C TRP A 225 16.38 6.20 21.81
N ALA A 226 17.13 7.30 21.89
CA ALA A 226 16.61 8.67 21.83
C ALA A 226 16.21 9.09 20.40
N THR A 227 16.72 8.42 19.36
CA THR A 227 16.32 8.63 17.95
C THR A 227 15.10 7.80 17.53
N ILE A 228 14.64 6.88 18.38
CA ILE A 228 13.49 6.02 18.09
C ILE A 228 12.17 6.80 17.89
N PRO A 229 11.84 7.81 18.71
CA PRO A 229 10.62 8.59 18.51
C PRO A 229 10.59 9.31 17.15
N GLU A 230 11.68 9.94 16.75
CA GLU A 230 11.80 10.60 15.43
C GLU A 230 11.74 9.57 14.29
N TRP A 231 12.45 8.45 14.41
CA TRP A 231 12.34 7.36 13.43
C TRP A 231 10.91 6.84 13.32
N PHE A 232 10.19 6.75 14.44
CA PHE A 232 8.80 6.34 14.48
C PHE A 232 7.87 7.35 13.80
N ILE A 233 8.13 8.65 13.91
CA ILE A 233 7.32 9.68 13.24
C ILE A 233 7.62 9.72 11.74
N TYR A 234 8.89 9.59 11.35
CA TYR A 234 9.32 9.93 10.00
C TYR A 234 9.56 8.73 9.06
N VAL A 235 9.90 7.56 9.59
CA VAL A 235 10.28 6.38 8.79
C VAL A 235 9.29 5.24 8.93
N TRP A 236 8.76 5.01 10.14
CA TRP A 236 7.89 3.89 10.46
C TRP A 236 6.77 3.72 9.44
N TRP A 237 6.02 4.79 9.17
CA TRP A 237 4.80 4.70 8.37
C TRP A 237 5.05 4.20 6.96
N ALA A 238 6.18 4.58 6.35
CA ALA A 238 6.56 4.12 5.03
C ALA A 238 7.20 2.72 5.10
N ALA A 239 8.17 2.50 5.98
CA ALA A 239 8.91 1.24 6.03
C ALA A 239 8.02 0.07 6.49
N VAL A 240 7.25 0.26 7.57
CA VAL A 240 6.41 -0.77 8.20
C VAL A 240 5.24 -1.16 7.30
N ASP A 241 4.57 -0.20 6.68
CA ASP A 241 3.45 -0.54 5.79
C ASP A 241 3.92 -1.28 4.54
N ASN A 242 5.07 -0.90 3.95
CA ASN A 242 5.61 -1.58 2.78
C ASN A 242 6.04 -3.02 3.11
N ILE A 243 6.63 -3.28 4.28
CA ILE A 243 6.98 -4.65 4.69
C ILE A 243 5.72 -5.47 5.02
N LEU A 244 4.71 -4.89 5.68
CA LEU A 244 3.45 -5.56 5.94
C LEU A 244 2.71 -5.91 4.64
N PHE A 245 2.68 -4.99 3.69
CA PHE A 245 2.15 -5.26 2.35
C PHE A 245 2.90 -6.43 1.71
N ALA A 246 4.23 -6.42 1.74
CA ALA A 246 5.05 -7.52 1.20
C ALA A 246 4.75 -8.87 1.88
N LEU A 247 4.53 -8.89 3.20
CA LEU A 247 4.14 -10.09 3.95
C LEU A 247 2.76 -10.59 3.55
N VAL A 248 1.79 -9.68 3.38
CA VAL A 248 0.45 -10.03 2.87
C VAL A 248 0.57 -10.66 1.48
N GLN A 249 1.31 -10.05 0.54
CA GLN A 249 1.53 -10.60 -0.80
C GLN A 249 2.21 -11.98 -0.75
N THR A 250 3.24 -12.12 0.08
CA THR A 250 3.97 -13.38 0.26
C THR A 250 3.05 -14.49 0.77
N SER A 251 2.24 -14.19 1.79
CA SER A 251 1.32 -15.17 2.37
C SER A 251 0.24 -15.62 1.38
N LEU A 252 -0.28 -14.71 0.56
CA LEU A 252 -1.22 -15.02 -0.51
C LEU A 252 -0.56 -15.88 -1.59
N TYR A 253 0.65 -15.51 -2.03
CA TYR A 253 1.42 -16.29 -2.99
C TYR A 253 1.66 -17.73 -2.53
N LEU A 254 2.12 -17.92 -1.28
CA LEU A 254 2.36 -19.25 -0.70
C LEU A 254 1.07 -20.07 -0.62
N LYS A 255 -0.05 -19.42 -0.31
CA LYS A 255 -1.35 -20.10 -0.24
C LYS A 255 -1.81 -20.61 -1.60
N ILE A 256 -1.68 -19.80 -2.65
CA ILE A 256 -2.02 -20.19 -4.03
C ILE A 256 -1.15 -21.35 -4.47
N ARG A 257 0.17 -21.23 -4.27
CA ARG A 257 1.14 -22.26 -4.66
C ARG A 257 0.84 -23.61 -3.99
N ARG A 258 0.45 -23.60 -2.71
CA ARG A 258 0.03 -24.82 -2.01
C ARG A 258 -1.24 -25.41 -2.63
N HIS A 259 -2.23 -24.59 -2.95
CA HIS A 259 -3.47 -25.06 -3.56
C HIS A 259 -3.25 -25.71 -4.93
N GLU A 260 -2.38 -25.13 -5.76
CA GLU A 260 -2.00 -25.70 -7.06
C GLU A 260 -1.27 -27.03 -6.92
N GLN A 261 -0.36 -27.13 -5.93
CA GLN A 261 0.36 -28.37 -5.64
C GLN A 261 -0.60 -29.49 -5.22
N PHE A 262 -1.53 -29.22 -4.29
CA PHE A 262 -2.53 -30.22 -3.87
C PHE A 262 -3.46 -30.65 -5.00
N SER A 263 -3.86 -29.73 -5.89
CA SER A 263 -4.69 -30.06 -7.06
C SER A 263 -3.95 -30.98 -8.04
N THR A 264 -2.66 -30.71 -8.27
CA THR A 264 -1.80 -31.53 -9.15
C THR A 264 -1.61 -32.94 -8.56
N ASP A 265 -1.40 -33.03 -7.25
CA ASP A 265 -1.25 -34.32 -6.56
C ASP A 265 -2.54 -35.15 -6.60
N GLN A 266 -3.73 -34.53 -6.59
CA GLN A 266 -5.02 -35.22 -6.77
C GLN A 266 -5.27 -35.68 -8.21
N GLU A 267 -4.93 -34.87 -9.23
CA GLU A 267 -5.08 -35.26 -10.64
C GLU A 267 -4.14 -36.39 -11.07
N THR A 268 -3.02 -36.59 -10.37
CA THR A 268 -2.07 -37.68 -10.63
C THR A 268 -2.43 -39.00 -9.94
N GLN A 269 -3.51 -39.06 -9.14
CA GLN A 269 -4.02 -40.33 -8.62
C GLN A 269 -4.69 -41.13 -9.76
N PRO A 270 -4.30 -42.40 -10.01
CA PRO A 270 -4.88 -43.19 -11.08
C PRO A 270 -6.35 -43.49 -10.78
N LEU A 271 -7.24 -42.99 -11.64
CA LEU A 271 -8.71 -43.22 -11.66
C LEU A 271 -9.13 -44.70 -11.85
N LEU A 272 -8.18 -45.64 -11.86
CA LEU A 272 -8.37 -47.05 -12.18
C LEU A 272 -8.19 -47.99 -10.99
N ALA A 273 -7.92 -47.46 -9.78
CA ALA A 273 -7.80 -48.31 -8.60
C ALA A 273 -9.16 -48.84 -8.10
N GLU A 274 -10.28 -48.22 -8.50
CA GLU A 274 -11.62 -48.57 -8.01
C GLU A 274 -12.41 -49.47 -8.98
N SER A 275 -12.07 -49.48 -10.27
CA SER A 275 -12.74 -50.34 -11.26
C SER A 275 -12.09 -51.72 -11.45
N ALA A 276 -10.90 -51.96 -10.87
CA ALA A 276 -10.24 -53.26 -10.91
C ALA A 276 -10.73 -54.22 -9.80
N SER A 277 -11.35 -53.72 -8.74
CA SER A 277 -11.89 -54.56 -7.65
C SER A 277 -13.34 -55.00 -7.83
N GLU A 278 -14.09 -54.42 -8.76
CA GLU A 278 -15.48 -54.82 -9.04
C GLU A 278 -15.61 -55.87 -10.17
N SER A 279 -14.50 -56.36 -10.72
CA SER A 279 -14.51 -57.40 -11.77
C SER A 279 -14.09 -58.80 -11.31
N GLU A 280 -13.96 -59.03 -10.00
CA GLU A 280 -13.55 -60.32 -9.41
C GLU A 280 -14.58 -60.97 -8.45
N GLU A 281 -15.85 -60.54 -8.44
CA GLU A 281 -16.96 -61.30 -7.81
C GLU A 281 -18.08 -61.60 -8.82
#